data_AF-A0A2W7C2K1-F1
#
_entry.id   AF-A0A2W7C2K1-F1
#
_cell.length_a   1.000
_cell.length_b   1.000
_cell.length_c   1.000
_cell.angle_alpha   90.00
_cell.angle_beta   90.00
_cell.angle_gamma   90.00
#
_symmetry.space_group_name_H-M   'P 1'
#
loop_
_entity.id
_entity.type
_entity.pdbx_description
1 polymer ?
#
loop_
_entity_poly.entity_id
_entity_poly.type
_entity_poly.pdbx_seq_one_letter_code
_entity_poly.pdbx_strand_id
1 'polypeptide(L)'
;MMLNTQDRKKLIGKISRATGIAQYALDKKMNDQQLVEAGNHLMTLKLIKSANDYNRYCQGQKTAEAKAKLKEFLSLQNSEIYKAGQWLVSCLSTNGQERKKNLLEKELVHKDDYNEATRDLSDTIKEQLKIADSQVQEAVNKIQILENINDNLRKQMQSVKDYIMKKHGSDEWNNIIKYFPKSNK
;
A
#
# COMPACT_ATOMS: atom_id res chain seq x y z
N MET A 1 -16.57 -53.84 53.31
CA MET A 1 -16.63 -52.97 54.50
C MET A 1 -17.20 -51.64 54.05
N MET A 2 -18.37 -51.23 54.55
CA MET A 2 -18.93 -49.91 54.24
C MET A 2 -18.52 -48.92 55.34
N LEU A 3 -17.97 -47.78 54.93
CA LEU A 3 -17.60 -46.70 55.86
C LEU A 3 -18.82 -45.85 56.16
N ASN A 4 -18.99 -45.44 57.42
CA ASN A 4 -19.94 -44.39 57.75
C ASN A 4 -19.55 -43.09 57.00
N THR A 5 -20.54 -42.32 56.55
CA THR A 5 -20.36 -41.09 55.76
C THR A 5 -19.39 -40.10 56.42
N GLN A 6 -19.41 -39.97 57.75
CA GLN A 6 -18.49 -39.09 58.47
C GLN A 6 -17.04 -39.61 58.43
N ASP A 7 -16.85 -40.92 58.60
CA ASP A 7 -15.52 -41.55 58.61
C ASP A 7 -14.92 -41.59 57.21
N ARG A 8 -15.75 -41.83 56.18
CA ARG A 8 -15.36 -41.70 54.78
C ARG A 8 -14.84 -40.30 54.47
N LYS A 9 -15.56 -39.24 54.86
CA LYS A 9 -15.12 -37.85 54.65
C LYS A 9 -13.81 -37.55 55.38
N LYS A 10 -13.66 -37.99 56.63
CA LYS A 10 -12.40 -37.81 57.40
C LYS A 10 -11.23 -38.52 56.73
N LEU A 11 -11.43 -39.73 56.23
CA LEU A 11 -10.42 -40.52 55.55
C LEU A 11 -9.98 -39.89 54.21
N ILE A 12 -10.95 -39.46 53.40
CA ILE A 12 -10.72 -38.69 52.17
C ILE A 12 -9.92 -37.41 52.48
N GLY A 13 -10.26 -36.70 53.55
CA GLY A 13 -9.52 -35.49 53.98
C GLY A 13 -8.07 -35.77 54.40
N LYS A 14 -7.79 -36.95 54.99
CA LYS A 14 -6.41 -37.38 55.31
C LYS A 14 -5.64 -37.73 54.04
N ILE A 15 -6.23 -38.54 53.16
CA ILE A 15 -5.61 -38.96 51.89
C ILE A 15 -5.36 -37.76 50.98
N SER A 16 -6.32 -36.85 50.85
CA SER A 16 -6.20 -35.64 50.04
C SER A 16 -5.02 -34.76 50.47
N ARG A 17 -4.81 -34.56 51.78
CA ARG A 17 -3.67 -33.79 52.29
C ARG A 17 -2.32 -34.46 52.01
N ALA A 18 -2.27 -35.79 52.14
CA ALA A 18 -1.05 -36.58 51.93
C ALA A 18 -0.68 -36.72 50.44
N THR A 19 -1.68 -36.79 49.55
CA THR A 19 -1.50 -37.07 48.11
C THR A 19 -1.56 -35.83 47.22
N GLY A 20 -2.17 -34.73 47.68
CA GLY A 20 -2.48 -33.57 46.84
C GLY A 20 -3.67 -33.80 45.87
N ILE A 21 -4.36 -34.94 45.97
CA ILE A 21 -5.54 -35.21 45.14
C ILE A 21 -6.75 -34.48 45.74
N ALA A 22 -7.55 -33.86 44.88
CA ALA A 22 -8.75 -33.15 45.32
C ALA A 22 -9.79 -34.09 45.93
N GLN A 23 -10.43 -33.68 47.02
CA GLN A 23 -11.37 -34.52 47.78
C GLN A 23 -12.53 -35.02 46.91
N TYR A 24 -13.08 -34.17 46.03
CA TYR A 24 -14.17 -34.56 45.14
C TYR A 24 -13.77 -35.69 44.18
N ALA A 25 -12.49 -35.75 43.77
CA ALA A 25 -12.01 -36.77 42.85
C ALA A 25 -11.88 -38.13 43.58
N LEU A 26 -11.37 -38.11 44.81
CA LEU A 26 -11.30 -39.30 45.66
C LEU A 26 -12.70 -39.83 45.98
N ASP A 27 -13.63 -38.93 46.34
CA ASP A 27 -15.00 -39.31 46.70
C ASP A 27 -15.76 -39.92 45.52
N LYS A 28 -15.56 -39.39 44.31
CA LYS A 28 -16.25 -39.85 43.09
C LYS A 28 -15.60 -41.09 42.45
N LYS A 29 -14.30 -41.33 42.67
CA LYS A 29 -13.53 -42.36 41.94
C LYS A 29 -13.03 -43.52 42.79
N MET A 30 -13.10 -43.44 44.11
CA MET A 30 -12.68 -44.54 45.00
C MET A 30 -13.86 -45.10 45.78
N ASN A 31 -13.96 -46.42 45.84
CA ASN A 31 -14.88 -47.11 46.73
C ASN A 31 -14.32 -47.18 48.16
N ASP A 32 -15.14 -47.59 49.14
CA ASP A 32 -14.75 -47.61 50.55
C ASP A 32 -13.51 -48.48 50.83
N GLN A 33 -13.39 -49.64 50.18
CA GLN A 33 -12.24 -50.53 50.36
C GLN A 33 -10.94 -49.89 49.87
N GLN A 34 -10.97 -49.27 48.69
CA GLN A 34 -9.82 -48.55 48.13
C GLN A 34 -9.40 -47.35 48.98
N LEU A 35 -10.36 -46.66 49.62
CA LEU A 35 -10.05 -45.57 50.55
C LEU A 35 -9.36 -46.08 51.81
N VAL A 36 -9.80 -47.20 52.37
CA VAL A 36 -9.15 -47.81 53.54
C VAL A 36 -7.73 -48.25 53.20
N GLU A 37 -7.54 -48.91 52.06
CA GLU A 37 -6.23 -49.34 51.59
C GLU A 37 -5.28 -48.16 51.34
N ALA A 38 -5.75 -47.12 50.63
CA ALA A 38 -4.97 -45.89 50.43
C ALA A 38 -4.65 -45.17 51.75
N GLY A 39 -5.55 -45.25 52.74
CA GLY A 39 -5.34 -44.74 54.10
C GLY A 39 -4.24 -45.49 54.85
N ASN A 40 -4.09 -46.78 54.63
CA ASN A 40 -3.03 -47.60 55.25
C ASN A 40 -1.65 -47.34 54.62
N HIS A 41 -1.61 -46.94 53.34
CA HIS A 41 -0.37 -46.68 52.60
C HIS A 41 -0.03 -45.20 52.41
N LEU A 42 -0.47 -44.33 53.33
CA LEU A 42 -0.28 -42.88 53.26
C LEU A 42 1.19 -42.43 53.17
N MET A 43 2.11 -43.13 53.84
CA MET A 43 3.53 -42.76 53.79
C MET A 43 4.10 -42.92 52.38
N THR A 44 3.82 -44.03 51.70
CA THR A 44 4.24 -44.28 50.32
C THR A 44 3.65 -43.22 49.38
N LEU A 45 2.36 -42.91 49.55
CA LEU A 45 1.68 -41.87 48.77
C LEU A 45 2.27 -40.47 49.00
N LYS A 46 2.75 -40.18 50.21
CA LYS A 46 3.41 -38.92 50.54
C LYS A 46 4.78 -38.80 49.88
N LEU A 47 5.53 -39.90 49.75
CA LEU A 47 6.86 -39.90 49.11
C LEU A 47 6.79 -39.48 47.64
N ILE A 48 5.74 -39.90 46.92
CA ILE A 48 5.57 -39.57 45.49
C ILE A 48 4.86 -38.23 45.25
N LYS A 49 4.38 -37.56 46.31
CA LYS A 49 3.58 -36.34 46.20
C LYS A 49 4.31 -35.23 45.47
N SER A 50 5.57 -34.96 45.83
CA SER A 50 6.37 -33.90 45.21
C SER A 50 6.57 -34.12 43.70
N ALA A 51 6.84 -35.37 43.30
CA ALA A 51 6.97 -35.74 41.89
C ALA A 51 5.65 -35.55 41.13
N ASN A 52 4.52 -35.93 41.73
CA ASN A 52 3.19 -35.73 41.14
C ASN A 52 2.79 -34.26 41.04
N ASP A 53 3.08 -33.46 42.06
CA ASP A 53 2.81 -32.02 42.07
C ASP A 53 3.63 -31.33 40.96
N TYR A 54 4.91 -31.69 40.81
CA TYR A 54 5.76 -31.17 39.73
C TYR A 54 5.28 -31.60 38.34
N ASN A 55 4.88 -32.87 38.17
CA ASN A 55 4.32 -33.34 36.90
C ASN A 55 3.05 -32.57 36.52
N ARG A 56 2.14 -32.35 37.47
CA ARG A 56 0.93 -31.53 37.27
C ARG A 56 1.27 -30.09 36.88
N TYR A 57 2.25 -29.50 37.54
CA TYR A 57 2.74 -28.17 37.19
C TYR A 57 3.25 -28.11 35.73
N CYS A 58 4.12 -29.05 35.34
CA CYS A 58 4.63 -29.14 33.97
C CYS A 58 3.52 -29.36 32.94
N GLN A 59 2.52 -30.19 33.23
CA GLN A 59 1.35 -30.38 32.37
C GLN A 59 0.52 -29.10 32.24
N GLY A 60 0.34 -28.38 33.35
CA GLY A 60 -0.31 -27.06 33.37
C GLY A 60 0.42 -26.06 32.47
N GLN A 61 1.74 -25.99 32.57
CA GLN A 61 2.57 -25.14 31.71
C GLN A 61 2.44 -25.50 30.23
N LYS A 62 2.60 -26.78 29.87
CA LYS A 62 2.44 -27.24 28.48
C LYS A 62 1.06 -26.91 27.91
N THR A 63 0.02 -27.05 28.72
CA THR A 63 -1.35 -26.71 28.33
C THR A 63 -1.53 -25.20 28.13
N ALA A 64 -0.95 -24.39 29.02
CA ALA A 64 -0.97 -22.94 28.91
C ALA A 64 -0.22 -22.46 27.65
N GLU A 65 0.95 -23.01 27.37
CA GLU A 65 1.73 -22.73 26.15
C GLU A 65 0.96 -23.12 24.89
N ALA A 66 0.36 -24.32 24.86
CA ALA A 66 -0.45 -24.75 23.73
C ALA A 66 -1.65 -23.82 23.49
N LYS A 67 -2.33 -23.38 24.56
CA LYS A 67 -3.42 -22.39 24.48
C LYS A 67 -2.93 -21.04 23.99
N ALA A 68 -1.76 -20.58 24.42
CA ALA A 68 -1.17 -19.33 23.97
C ALA A 68 -0.86 -19.37 22.47
N LYS A 69 -0.22 -20.44 21.99
CA LYS A 69 0.05 -20.66 20.56
C LYS A 69 -1.23 -20.74 19.73
N LEU A 70 -2.26 -21.43 20.23
CA LEU A 70 -3.55 -21.49 19.55
C LEU A 70 -4.21 -20.10 19.45
N LYS A 71 -4.16 -19.32 20.54
CA LYS A 71 -4.69 -17.95 20.56
C LYS A 71 -3.94 -17.04 19.57
N GLU A 72 -2.62 -17.21 19.50
CA GLU A 72 -1.77 -16.49 18.55
C GLU A 72 -2.08 -16.86 17.10
N PHE A 73 -2.26 -18.16 16.81
CA PHE A 73 -2.66 -18.65 15.50
C PHE A 73 -4.04 -18.12 15.06
N LEU A 74 -5.01 -18.07 15.99
CA LEU A 74 -6.35 -17.54 15.73
C LEU A 74 -6.41 -16.00 15.72
N SER A 75 -5.32 -15.31 16.05
CA SER A 75 -5.27 -13.86 16.00
C SER A 75 -5.36 -13.39 14.55
N LEU A 76 -6.37 -12.57 14.26
CA LEU A 76 -6.60 -12.00 12.93
C LEU A 76 -5.35 -11.25 12.41
N GLN A 77 -4.61 -10.60 13.29
CA GLN A 77 -3.38 -9.88 12.96
C GLN A 77 -2.26 -10.79 12.43
N ASN A 78 -2.28 -12.08 12.79
CA ASN A 78 -1.31 -13.06 12.33
C ASN A 78 -1.72 -13.76 11.04
N SER A 79 -2.99 -13.63 10.64
CA SER A 79 -3.50 -14.18 9.39
C SER A 79 -2.75 -13.60 8.20
N GLU A 80 -2.23 -14.47 7.34
CA GLU A 80 -1.57 -14.10 6.10
C GLU A 80 -2.52 -13.33 5.18
N ILE A 81 -3.80 -13.71 5.15
CA ILE A 81 -4.84 -13.04 4.35
C ILE A 81 -5.05 -11.62 4.87
N TYR A 82 -5.14 -11.44 6.18
CA TYR A 82 -5.29 -10.12 6.78
C TYR A 82 -4.08 -9.22 6.52
N LYS A 83 -2.86 -9.77 6.67
CA LYS A 83 -1.61 -9.06 6.34
C LYS A 83 -1.55 -8.67 4.86
N ALA A 84 -1.92 -9.57 3.96
CA ALA A 84 -1.99 -9.30 2.53
C ALA A 84 -3.02 -8.20 2.21
N GLY A 85 -4.20 -8.24 2.84
CA GLY A 85 -5.22 -7.20 2.71
C GLY A 85 -4.75 -5.84 3.20
N GLN A 86 -4.13 -5.77 4.38
CA GLN A 86 -3.55 -4.53 4.90
C GLN A 86 -2.45 -3.98 3.99
N TRP A 87 -1.57 -4.86 3.49
CA TRP A 87 -0.54 -4.48 2.53
C TRP A 87 -1.12 -3.90 1.24
N LEU A 88 -2.16 -4.54 0.68
CA LEU A 88 -2.82 -4.08 -0.54
C LEU A 88 -3.47 -2.71 -0.34
N VAL A 89 -4.20 -2.51 0.76
CA VAL A 89 -4.81 -1.22 1.11
C VAL A 89 -3.75 -0.13 1.27
N SER A 90 -2.63 -0.43 1.94
CA SER A 90 -1.51 0.49 2.09
C SER A 90 -0.92 0.89 0.72
N CYS A 91 -0.68 -0.08 -0.15
CA CYS A 91 -0.18 0.17 -1.51
C CYS A 91 -1.15 1.02 -2.33
N LEU A 92 -2.46 0.74 -2.26
CA LEU A 92 -3.47 1.53 -2.97
C LEU A 92 -3.66 2.94 -2.39
N SER A 93 -3.15 3.20 -1.19
CA SER A 93 -3.22 4.52 -0.55
C SER A 93 -2.05 5.44 -0.95
N THR A 94 -0.96 4.92 -1.51
CA THR A 94 0.20 5.73 -1.93
C THR A 94 0.03 6.37 -3.31
N ASN A 95 0.85 7.39 -3.60
CA ASN A 95 0.82 8.13 -4.87
C ASN A 95 1.31 7.27 -6.04
N GLY A 96 0.86 7.58 -7.26
CA GLY A 96 0.89 6.68 -8.43
C GLY A 96 2.22 5.98 -8.73
N GLN A 97 3.37 6.66 -8.61
CA GLN A 97 4.69 6.04 -8.85
C GLN A 97 5.10 5.04 -7.76
N GLU A 98 4.81 5.35 -6.50
CA GLU A 98 5.17 4.52 -5.35
C GLU A 98 4.24 3.31 -5.22
N ARG A 99 2.94 3.52 -5.43
CA ARG A 99 1.95 2.44 -5.59
C ARG A 99 2.39 1.44 -6.65
N LYS A 100 2.83 1.96 -7.79
CA LYS A 100 3.25 1.14 -8.94
C LYS A 100 4.47 0.28 -8.63
N LYS A 101 5.49 0.82 -7.96
CA LYS A 101 6.66 0.03 -7.54
C LYS A 101 6.22 -1.12 -6.62
N ASN A 102 5.38 -0.83 -5.64
CA ASN A 102 4.94 -1.82 -4.66
C ASN A 102 4.07 -2.92 -5.28
N LEU A 103 3.18 -2.57 -6.22
CA LEU A 103 2.35 -3.56 -6.93
C LEU A 103 3.16 -4.41 -7.91
N LEU A 104 4.18 -3.83 -8.55
CA LEU A 104 5.09 -4.55 -9.46
C LEU A 104 5.95 -5.58 -8.70
N GLU A 105 6.41 -5.27 -7.48
CA GLU A 105 7.16 -6.20 -6.61
C GLU A 105 6.38 -7.49 -6.28
N LYS A 106 5.05 -7.46 -6.42
CA LYS A 106 4.16 -8.62 -6.21
C LYS A 106 3.55 -9.17 -7.51
N GLU A 107 4.05 -8.74 -8.67
CA GLU A 107 3.54 -9.17 -9.98
C GLU A 107 2.05 -8.88 -10.20
N LEU A 108 1.49 -7.89 -9.48
CA LEU A 108 0.07 -7.52 -9.55
C LEU A 108 -0.22 -6.47 -10.64
N VAL A 109 0.77 -6.16 -11.47
CA VAL A 109 0.62 -5.28 -12.63
C VAL A 109 1.30 -5.95 -13.82
N HIS A 110 0.60 -6.08 -14.93
CA HIS A 110 1.20 -6.55 -16.17
C HIS A 110 2.22 -5.52 -16.65
N LYS A 111 3.47 -5.97 -16.82
CA LYS A 111 4.58 -5.12 -17.29
C LYS A 111 4.30 -4.56 -18.69
N ASP A 112 3.58 -5.32 -19.50
CA ASP A 112 3.37 -5.03 -20.92
C ASP A 112 2.34 -3.92 -21.12
N ASP A 113 1.17 -4.00 -20.48
CA ASP A 113 0.10 -2.97 -20.54
C ASP A 113 0.61 -1.56 -20.20
N TYR A 114 1.56 -1.47 -19.26
CA TYR A 114 2.10 -0.20 -18.84
C TYR A 114 3.21 0.31 -19.76
N ASN A 115 4.12 -0.57 -20.18
CA ASN A 115 5.22 -0.18 -21.06
C ASN A 115 4.70 0.26 -22.43
N GLU A 116 3.61 -0.35 -22.91
CA GLU A 116 2.96 0.01 -24.16
C GLU A 116 2.31 1.40 -24.07
N ALA A 117 1.48 1.65 -23.05
CA ALA A 117 0.85 2.97 -22.86
C ALA A 117 1.86 4.11 -22.67
N THR A 118 2.97 3.86 -21.99
CA THR A 118 4.02 4.87 -21.79
C THR A 118 4.83 5.12 -23.06
N ARG A 119 5.04 4.07 -23.86
CA ARG A 119 5.74 4.14 -25.14
C ARG A 119 4.91 4.90 -26.18
N ASP A 120 3.61 4.63 -26.25
CA ASP A 120 2.68 5.31 -27.16
C ASP A 120 2.59 6.82 -26.86
N LEU A 121 2.55 7.19 -25.58
CA LEU A 121 2.57 8.60 -25.16
C LEU A 121 3.88 9.28 -25.52
N SER A 122 5.02 8.63 -25.27
CA SER A 122 6.34 9.16 -25.64
C SER A 122 6.45 9.38 -27.15
N ASP A 123 5.98 8.42 -27.95
CA ASP A 123 6.06 8.50 -29.40
C ASP A 123 5.11 9.56 -29.96
N THR A 124 3.91 9.72 -29.38
CA THR A 124 2.98 10.82 -29.69
C THR A 124 3.60 12.18 -29.39
N ILE A 125 4.28 12.33 -28.24
CA ILE A 125 4.94 13.60 -27.88
C ILE A 125 6.06 13.93 -28.86
N LYS A 126 6.87 12.93 -29.26
CA LYS A 126 7.93 13.14 -30.26
C LYS A 126 7.37 13.55 -31.61
N GLU A 127 6.25 12.97 -32.02
CA GLU A 127 5.58 13.34 -33.27
C GLU A 127 5.04 14.77 -33.21
N GLN A 128 4.40 15.16 -32.11
CA GLN A 128 3.92 16.54 -31.91
C GLN A 128 5.07 17.55 -31.92
N LEU A 129 6.21 17.24 -31.31
CA LEU A 129 7.39 18.11 -31.35
C LEU A 129 7.90 18.31 -32.78
N LYS A 130 7.98 17.24 -33.59
CA LYS A 130 8.38 17.35 -35.01
C LYS A 130 7.40 18.21 -35.81
N ILE A 131 6.10 18.06 -35.57
CA ILE A 131 5.08 18.88 -36.23
C ILE A 131 5.25 20.35 -35.82
N ALA A 132 5.43 20.64 -34.53
CA ALA A 132 5.66 22.00 -34.04
C ALA A 132 6.90 22.63 -34.69
N ASP A 133 8.03 21.91 -34.76
CA ASP A 133 9.25 22.39 -35.41
C ASP A 133 9.01 22.70 -36.90
N SER A 134 8.29 21.83 -37.61
CA SER A 134 7.95 22.06 -39.02
C SER A 134 7.07 23.31 -39.22
N GLN A 135 6.11 23.53 -38.33
CA GLN A 135 5.25 24.71 -38.37
C GLN A 135 6.01 26.00 -38.08
N VAL A 136 6.95 25.96 -37.12
CA VAL A 136 7.84 27.09 -36.84
C VAL A 136 8.68 27.41 -38.06
N GLN A 137 9.26 26.40 -38.73
CA GLN A 137 10.07 26.62 -39.92
C GLN A 137 9.25 27.21 -41.08
N GLU A 138 8.03 26.73 -41.30
CA GLU A 138 7.13 27.31 -42.29
C GLU A 138 6.76 28.76 -41.98
N ALA A 139 6.50 29.07 -40.70
CA ALA A 139 6.20 30.42 -40.27
C ALA A 139 7.38 31.37 -40.50
N VAL A 140 8.61 30.95 -40.18
CA VAL A 140 9.84 31.71 -40.45
C VAL A 140 9.99 31.99 -41.95
N ASN A 141 9.79 30.99 -42.80
CA ASN A 141 9.87 31.16 -44.25
C ASN A 141 8.82 32.16 -44.77
N LYS A 142 7.58 32.09 -44.24
CA LYS A 142 6.50 33.04 -44.60
C LYS A 142 6.83 34.47 -44.17
N ILE A 143 7.39 34.66 -42.97
CA ILE A 143 7.83 35.97 -42.49
C ILE A 143 8.89 36.54 -43.43
N GLN A 144 9.90 35.75 -43.81
CA GLN A 144 10.95 36.19 -44.71
C GLN A 144 10.42 36.63 -46.08
N ILE A 145 9.44 35.88 -46.63
CA ILE A 145 8.78 36.23 -47.89
C ILE A 145 8.03 37.56 -47.75
N LEU A 146 7.26 37.73 -46.67
CA LEU A 146 6.50 38.94 -46.41
C LEU A 146 7.40 40.17 -46.21
N GLU A 147 8.55 40.01 -45.53
CA GLU A 147 9.55 41.06 -45.38
C GLU A 147 10.12 41.50 -46.74
N ASN A 148 10.51 40.54 -47.59
CA ASN A 148 11.00 40.83 -48.94
C ASN A 148 9.95 41.56 -49.80
N ILE A 149 8.68 41.16 -49.69
CA ILE A 149 7.57 41.83 -50.39
C ILE A 149 7.41 43.26 -49.86
N ASN A 150 7.44 43.47 -48.53
CA ASN A 150 7.32 44.79 -47.91
C ASN A 150 8.46 45.71 -48.36
N ASP A 151 9.69 45.22 -48.40
CA ASP A 151 10.84 45.99 -48.85
C ASP A 151 10.75 46.38 -50.34
N ASN A 152 10.28 45.47 -51.19
CA ASN A 152 10.03 45.78 -52.60
C ASN A 152 8.92 46.82 -52.78
N LEU A 153 7.81 46.70 -52.05
CA LEU A 153 6.73 47.69 -52.07
C LEU A 153 7.19 49.06 -51.59
N ARG A 154 8.04 49.12 -50.54
CA ARG A 154 8.66 50.38 -50.07
C ARG A 154 9.54 51.01 -51.15
N LYS A 155 10.36 50.22 -51.84
CA LYS A 155 11.19 50.72 -52.96
C LYS A 155 10.35 51.25 -54.10
N GLN A 156 9.31 50.52 -54.51
CA GLN A 156 8.39 50.94 -55.57
C GLN A 156 7.68 52.25 -55.19
N MET A 157 7.18 52.35 -53.95
CA MET A 157 6.55 53.57 -53.44
C MET A 157 7.51 54.76 -53.47
N GLN A 158 8.77 54.54 -53.09
CA GLN A 158 9.80 55.58 -53.14
C GLN A 158 10.09 56.01 -54.59
N SER A 159 10.20 55.07 -55.53
CA SER A 159 10.39 55.39 -56.96
C SER A 159 9.21 56.18 -57.54
N VAL A 160 7.97 55.84 -57.17
CA VAL A 160 6.77 56.58 -57.57
C VAL A 160 6.79 58.00 -57.00
N LYS A 161 7.13 58.14 -55.71
CA LYS A 161 7.30 59.45 -55.06
C LYS A 161 8.34 60.31 -55.79
N ASP A 162 9.53 59.76 -56.05
CA ASP A 162 10.62 60.48 -56.69
C ASP A 162 10.24 60.93 -58.11
N TYR A 163 9.54 60.07 -58.86
CA TYR A 163 9.01 60.40 -60.19
C TYR A 163 8.02 61.57 -60.13
N ILE A 164 7.02 61.50 -59.25
CA ILE A 164 6.00 62.54 -59.09
C ILE A 164 6.65 63.86 -58.68
N MET A 165 7.52 63.84 -57.66
CA MET A 165 8.22 65.04 -57.19
C MET A 165 9.07 65.67 -58.30
N LYS A 166 9.77 64.87 -59.11
CA LYS A 166 10.62 65.38 -60.20
C LYS A 166 9.83 65.95 -61.38
N LYS A 167 8.66 65.40 -61.70
CA LYS A 167 7.89 65.77 -62.90
C LYS A 167 6.75 66.76 -62.63
N HIS A 168 6.15 66.70 -61.44
CA HIS A 168 4.94 67.43 -61.08
C HIS A 168 5.11 68.32 -59.84
N GLY A 169 6.28 68.29 -59.20
CA GLY A 169 6.58 69.10 -58.01
C GLY A 169 6.11 68.46 -56.71
N SER A 170 6.61 68.99 -55.60
CA SER A 170 6.37 68.45 -54.25
C SER A 170 4.92 68.61 -53.77
N ASP A 171 4.21 69.64 -54.25
CA ASP A 171 2.83 69.94 -53.85
C ASP A 171 1.85 68.88 -54.36
N GLU A 172 2.08 68.36 -55.56
CA GLU A 172 1.26 67.31 -56.15
C GLU A 172 1.40 65.99 -55.36
N TRP A 173 2.63 65.62 -54.97
CA TRP A 173 2.86 64.47 -54.09
C TRP A 173 2.15 64.65 -52.73
N ASN A 174 2.25 65.83 -52.13
CA ASN A 174 1.61 66.13 -50.85
C ASN A 174 0.07 66.11 -50.94
N ASN A 175 -0.51 66.41 -52.10
CA ASN A 175 -1.94 66.26 -52.34
C ASN A 175 -2.35 64.79 -52.53
N ILE A 176 -1.56 64.00 -53.27
CA ILE A 176 -1.80 62.57 -53.48
C ILE A 176 -1.71 61.79 -52.17
N ILE A 177 -0.67 62.02 -51.36
CA ILE A 177 -0.43 61.23 -50.14
C ILE A 177 -1.52 61.40 -49.06
N LYS A 178 -2.29 62.51 -49.11
CA LYS A 178 -3.43 62.74 -48.20
C LYS A 178 -4.53 61.69 -48.33
N TYR A 179 -4.64 61.04 -49.49
CA TYR A 179 -5.63 60.00 -49.75
C TYR A 179 -5.16 58.59 -49.36
N PHE A 180 -3.88 58.42 -48.99
CA PHE A 180 -3.39 57.15 -48.50
C PHE A 180 -3.67 57.03 -46.99
N PRO A 181 -4.22 55.89 -46.52
CA PRO A 181 -4.48 55.68 -45.10
C PRO A 181 -3.16 55.75 -44.32
N LYS A 182 -3.13 56.58 -43.28
CA LYS A 182 -2.00 56.59 -42.34
C LYS A 182 -1.99 55.26 -41.61
N SER A 183 -0.89 54.52 -41.73
CA SER A 183 -0.62 53.38 -40.85
C SER A 183 -0.62 53.90 -39.41
N ASN A 184 -1.63 53.52 -38.64
CA ASN A 184 -1.58 53.62 -37.18
C ASN A 184 -0.45 52.70 -36.73
N LYS A 185 0.54 53.28 -36.04
CA LYS A 185 1.53 52.52 -35.27
C LYS A 185 0.86 51.88 -34.07
#